data_AF-M9YSK1-F1
#
_entry.id   AF-M9YSK1-F1
#
_cell.length_a   1.000
_cell.length_b   1.000
_cell.length_c   1.000
_cell.angle_alpha   90.00
_cell.angle_beta   90.00
_cell.angle_gamma   90.00
#
_symmetry.space_group_name_H-M   'P 1'
#
loop_
_entity.id
_entity.type
_entity.pdbx_description
1 polymer ?
#
loop_
_entity_poly.entity_id
_entity_poly.type
_entity_poly.pdbx_seq_one_letter_code
_entity_poly.pdbx_strand_id
1 'polypeptide(L)' 'MMKAGMTSPLSRRFQVRDISAQYGGPTFDLIFHDTESKVIRYSEAVWDSEALALAEADRLEESQAHPVHWDAC' A
#
# COMPACT_ATOMS: atom_id res chain seq x y z
N MET A 1 -3.85 -30.76 -16.07
CA MET A 1 -3.94 -30.07 -14.77
C MET A 1 -3.21 -28.74 -14.90
N MET A 2 -3.93 -27.64 -14.72
CA MET A 2 -3.46 -26.30 -15.08
C MET A 2 -2.39 -25.85 -14.08
N LYS A 3 -1.27 -25.34 -14.61
CA LYS A 3 -0.15 -24.80 -13.83
C LYS A 3 -0.66 -23.72 -12.89
N ALA A 4 -0.23 -23.80 -11.63
CA ALA A 4 -0.23 -22.67 -10.72
C ALA A 4 0.40 -21.48 -11.45
N GLY A 5 -0.43 -20.49 -11.78
CA GLY A 5 0.04 -19.20 -12.23
C GLY A 5 0.76 -18.57 -11.05
N MET A 6 2.07 -18.77 -10.97
CA MET A 6 2.97 -17.78 -10.37
C MET A 6 2.78 -16.50 -11.19
N THR A 7 1.75 -15.72 -10.84
CA THR A 7 1.73 -14.31 -11.18
C THR A 7 2.99 -13.75 -10.55
N SER A 8 3.97 -13.39 -11.37
CA SER A 8 4.96 -12.40 -10.94
C SER A 8 4.20 -11.28 -10.22
N PRO A 9 4.74 -10.65 -9.16
CA PRO A 9 4.07 -9.51 -8.58
C PRO A 9 4.02 -8.46 -9.69
N LEU A 10 2.89 -8.39 -10.40
CA LEU A 10 2.48 -7.24 -11.18
C LEU A 10 2.60 -6.12 -10.16
N SER A 11 3.55 -5.21 -10.37
CA SER A 11 3.98 -4.20 -9.42
C SER A 11 2.78 -3.64 -8.65
N ARG A 12 2.56 -4.13 -7.42
CA ARG A 12 1.40 -3.72 -6.61
C ARG A 12 1.41 -2.21 -6.47
N ARG A 13 0.26 -1.57 -6.69
CA ARG A 13 0.18 -0.11 -6.58
C ARG A 13 0.23 0.31 -5.12
N PHE A 14 -0.33 -0.51 -4.23
CA PHE A 14 -0.27 -0.31 -2.78
C PHE A 14 0.83 -1.15 -2.13
N GLN A 15 1.63 -0.51 -1.28
CA GLN A 15 2.69 -1.14 -0.48
C GLN A 15 2.61 -0.68 0.97
N VAL A 16 2.89 -1.56 1.91
CA VAL A 16 3.00 -1.20 3.32
C VAL A 16 4.40 -0.62 3.57
N ARG A 17 4.46 0.46 4.33
CA ARG A 17 5.71 1.05 4.81
C ARG A 17 5.71 1.08 6.34
N ASP A 18 6.82 0.64 6.92
CA ASP A 18 7.08 0.74 8.34
C ASP A 18 7.60 2.15 8.67
N ILE A 19 6.86 2.88 9.51
CA ILE A 19 7.20 4.20 10.02
C ILE A 19 7.39 4.20 11.54
N SER A 20 7.56 3.02 12.16
CA SER A 20 7.69 2.84 13.60
C SER A 20 8.82 3.67 14.22
N ALA A 21 9.90 3.91 13.46
CA ALA A 21 11.02 4.74 13.88
C ALA A 21 10.62 6.20 14.22
N GLN A 22 9.51 6.70 13.65
CA GLN A 22 9.01 8.06 13.87
C GLN A 22 8.07 8.16 15.08
N TYR A 23 7.46 7.04 15.49
CA TYR A 23 6.35 7.02 16.47
C TYR A 23 6.68 6.27 17.77
N GLY A 24 7.84 5.59 17.86
CA GLY A 24 8.28 4.91 19.08
C GLY A 24 7.54 3.60 19.39
N GLY A 25 6.84 3.04 18.41
CA GLY A 25 6.13 1.77 18.48
C GLY A 25 5.66 1.30 17.10
N PRO A 26 5.13 0.06 16.97
CA PRO A 26 4.66 -0.48 15.69
C PRO A 26 3.67 0.47 15.01
N THR A 27 4.08 1.05 13.90
CA THR A 27 3.27 2.01 13.13
C THR A 27 3.56 1.83 11.66
N PHE A 28 2.51 1.62 10.88
CA PHE A 28 2.58 1.32 9.45
C PHE A 28 1.67 2.28 8.69
N ASP A 29 2.08 2.67 7.50
CA ASP A 29 1.25 3.40 6.54
C ASP A 29 1.30 2.73 5.17
N LEU A 30 0.58 3.30 4.21
CA LEU A 30 0.51 2.81 2.83
C LEU A 30 1.17 3.78 1.87
N ILE A 31 1.92 3.23 0.94
CA ILE A 31 2.44 3.89 -0.26
C ILE A 31 1.53 3.51 -1.43
N PHE A 32 1.07 4.50 -2.18
CA PHE A 32 0.40 4.33 -3.46
C PHE A 32 1.28 4.85 -4.60
N HIS A 33 1.62 3.97 -5.54
CA HIS A 33 2.34 4.30 -6.77
C HIS A 33 1.36 4.77 -7.84
N ASP A 34 1.15 6.08 -7.94
CA ASP A 34 0.25 6.72 -8.91
C ASP A 34 0.95 6.87 -10.26
N THR A 35 0.87 5.83 -11.09
CA THR A 35 1.53 5.81 -12.41
C THR A 35 0.90 6.77 -13.41
N GLU A 36 -0.38 7.14 -13.22
CA GLU A 36 -1.09 8.11 -14.05
C GLU A 36 -0.54 9.51 -13.83
N SER A 37 -0.42 9.91 -12.56
CA SER A 37 0.13 11.22 -12.17
C SER A 37 1.66 11.24 -12.11
N LYS A 38 2.32 10.07 -12.19
CA LYS A 38 3.77 9.87 -12.01
C LYS A 38 4.30 10.37 -10.66
N VAL A 39 3.52 10.19 -9.59
CA VAL A 39 3.88 10.57 -8.23
C VAL A 39 3.77 9.38 -7.28
N ILE A 40 4.41 9.47 -6.13
CA ILE A 40 4.20 8.54 -5.02
C ILE A 40 3.33 9.25 -3.99
N ARG A 41 2.27 8.57 -3.54
CA ARG A 41 1.37 9.09 -2.51
C ARG A 41 1.47 8.29 -1.22
N TYR A 42 1.32 8.95 -0.09
CA TYR A 42 1.39 8.34 1.24
C TYR A 42 0.06 8.48 1.97
N SER A 43 -0.40 7.40 2.60
CA SER A 43 -1.66 7.42 3.31
C SER A 43 -1.62 8.35 4.52
N GLU A 44 -2.70 9.09 4.72
CA GLU A 44 -2.92 9.87 5.94
C GLU A 44 -3.29 8.99 7.14
N ALA A 45 -3.82 7.79 6.87
CA ALA A 45 -4.12 6.78 7.87
C ALA A 45 -2.87 5.98 8.25
N VAL A 46 -2.82 5.54 9.51
CA VAL A 46 -1.78 4.66 10.04
C VAL A 46 -2.41 3.47 10.77
N TRP A 47 -1.68 2.36 10.81
CA TRP A 47 -2.08 1.13 11.48
C TRP A 47 -1.02 0.73 12.52
N ASP A 48 -1.47 0.11 13.62
CA ASP A 48 -0.62 -0.41 14.69
C ASP A 48 -0.12 -1.85 14.41
N SER A 49 -0.54 -2.43 13.29
CA SER A 49 -0.19 -3.79 12.88
C SER A 49 0.07 -3.86 11.39
N GLU A 50 1.19 -4.48 11.02
CA GLU A 50 1.54 -4.77 9.62
C GLU A 50 0.45 -5.60 8.93
N ALA A 51 -0.15 -6.55 9.65
CA ALA A 51 -1.20 -7.42 9.12
C ALA A 51 -2.47 -6.63 8.75
N LEU A 52 -2.82 -5.62 9.55
CA LEU A 52 -3.97 -4.74 9.25
C LEU A 52 -3.66 -3.83 8.05
N ALA A 53 -2.44 -3.28 7.98
CA ALA A 53 -2.01 -2.49 6.84
C ALA A 53 -1.98 -3.31 5.54
N LEU A 54 -1.50 -4.56 5.59
CA LEU A 54 -1.50 -5.48 4.45
C LEU A 54 -2.93 -5.80 3.99
N ALA A 55 -3.83 -6.09 4.92
CA ALA A 55 -5.24 -6.36 4.58
C ALA A 55 -5.91 -5.15 3.91
N GLU A 56 -5.59 -3.92 4.35
CA GLU A 56 -6.09 -2.72 3.72
C GLU A 56 -5.48 -2.47 2.34
N ALA A 57 -4.18 -2.68 2.18
CA ALA A 57 -3.50 -2.57 0.88
C ALA A 57 -4.12 -3.54 -0.14
N ASP A 58 -4.42 -4.76 0.28
CA ASP A 58 -5.11 -5.76 -0.53
C ASP A 58 -6.53 -5.30 -0.92
N ARG A 59 -7.30 -4.79 0.05
CA ARG A 59 -8.65 -4.25 -0.19
C ARG A 59 -8.64 -3.07 -1.19
N LEU A 60 -7.65 -2.19 -1.09
CA LEU A 60 -7.48 -1.05 -2.00
C LEU A 60 -7.06 -1.49 -3.40
N GLU A 61 -6.24 -2.52 -3.51
CA GLU A 61 -5.87 -3.10 -4.80
C GLU A 61 -7.06 -3.79 -5.47
N GLU A 62 -7.82 -4.61 -4.73
CA GLU A 62 -9.01 -5.29 -5.24
C GLU A 62 -10.10 -4.32 -5.68
N SER A 63 -10.28 -3.22 -4.95
CA SER A 63 -11.24 -2.16 -5.30
C SER A 63 -10.75 -1.22 -6.40
N GLN A 64 -9.51 -1.41 -6.90
CA GLN A 64 -8.87 -0.51 -7.87
C GLN A 64 -8.90 0.96 -7.40
N ALA A 65 -8.73 1.18 -6.09
CA ALA A 65 -8.80 2.51 -5.50
C ALA A 65 -7.71 3.44 -6.06
N HIS A 66 -8.02 4.73 -6.16
CA HIS A 66 -7.09 5.76 -6.62
C HIS A 66 -7.16 6.98 -5.69
N PRO A 67 -6.44 6.96 -4.55
CA PRO A 67 -6.56 7.98 -3.53
C PRO A 67 -5.76 9.24 -3.90
N VAL A 68 -6.27 10.03 -4.85
CA VAL A 68 -5.64 11.29 -5.30
C VAL A 68 -5.53 12.37 -4.22
N HIS A 69 -6.25 12.21 -3.11
CA HIS A 69 -6.23 13.13 -1.97
C HIS A 69 -5.03 12.89 -1.03
N TRP A 70 -4.38 11.74 -1.11
CA TRP A 70 -3.20 11.43 -0.31
C TRP A 70 -2.02 12.35 -0.64
N ASP A 71 -1.20 12.60 0.37
CA ASP A 71 -0.02 13.45 0.28
C ASP A 71 0.95 12.93 -0.78
N ALA A 72 1.45 13.82 -1.64
CA ALA A 72 2.25 13.47 -2.81
C ALA A 72 3.64 14.10 -2.74
N CYS A 73 4.66 13.30 -3.07
CA CYS A 73 6.05 13.77 -3.23
C CYS A 73 6.46 13.81 -4.70
#